data_AF-A0A2T3MP32-F1
#
_entry.id   AF-A0A2T3MP32-F1
#
_cell.length_a   1.000
_cell.length_b   1.000
_cell.length_c   1.000
_cell.angle_alpha   90.00
_cell.angle_beta   90.00
_cell.angle_gamma   90.00
#
_symmetry.space_group_name_H-M   'P 1'
#
loop_
_entity.id
_entity.type
_entity.pdbx_description
1 polymer ?
#
loop_
_entity_poly.entity_id
_entity_poly.type
_entity_poly.pdbx_seq_one_letter_code
_entity_poly.pdbx_strand_id
1 'polypeptide(L)'
;MNTLMTLPSHWQGMSAAFIEGALFAANANPKPMEPEVWLPVLMNGGGDSAVVMVDDADKMPILNHFEMQYRRVKAGEYQLPERLIWLQDGSHQSALREFAQGFLAVWEFIEPNWQQQTVSDGTMRMLSALLTTLMLLIDEAATLAQMEQAGVTGMPVASELYTQLPLMLTEVMMAADQLQIGSGAQAINPFKEIGRNDPCLCESGKKFKKCCGKTL
;
A
#
# COMPACT_ATOMS: atom_id res chain seq x y z
N MET A 1 2.50 -12.79 12.47
CA MET A 1 2.52 -12.76 11.00
C MET A 1 1.25 -12.09 10.51
N ASN A 2 1.40 -11.09 9.65
CA ASN A 2 0.26 -10.45 8.99
C ASN A 2 -0.32 -11.42 7.95
N THR A 3 -1.59 -11.26 7.64
CA THR A 3 -2.28 -12.06 6.63
C THR A 3 -2.84 -11.13 5.58
N LEU A 4 -2.82 -11.56 4.32
CA LEU A 4 -3.59 -10.90 3.27
C LEU A 4 -5.06 -10.87 3.65
N MET A 5 -5.77 -9.85 3.16
CA MET A 5 -7.21 -9.74 3.35
C MET A 5 -7.92 -10.97 2.76
N THR A 6 -8.90 -11.51 3.50
CA THR A 6 -9.81 -12.52 2.96
C THR A 6 -10.88 -11.80 2.15
N LEU A 7 -10.91 -12.05 0.85
CA LEU A 7 -11.89 -11.45 -0.06
C LEU A 7 -13.20 -12.23 -0.01
N PRO A 8 -14.36 -11.54 -0.04
CA PRO A 8 -15.64 -12.22 -0.10
C PRO A 8 -15.79 -12.95 -1.43
N SER A 9 -16.60 -14.02 -1.45
CA SER A 9 -16.78 -14.85 -2.66
C SER A 9 -17.39 -14.10 -3.85
N HIS A 10 -18.10 -12.99 -3.59
CA HIS A 10 -18.66 -12.14 -4.63
C HIS A 10 -17.68 -11.11 -5.20
N TRP A 11 -16.49 -10.95 -4.59
CA TRP A 11 -15.50 -9.96 -5.01
C TRP A 11 -15.08 -10.19 -6.47
N GLN A 12 -15.23 -9.14 -7.30
CA GLN A 12 -14.85 -9.15 -8.72
C GLN A 12 -13.64 -8.25 -9.04
N GLY A 13 -13.01 -7.68 -8.02
CA GLY A 13 -11.85 -6.80 -8.18
C GLY A 13 -10.52 -7.54 -8.23
N MET A 14 -9.45 -6.81 -7.93
CA MET A 14 -8.07 -7.30 -7.93
C MET A 14 -7.79 -8.27 -6.79
N SER A 15 -6.68 -9.01 -6.88
CA SER A 15 -6.30 -10.02 -5.89
C SER A 15 -6.00 -9.43 -4.52
N ALA A 16 -6.02 -10.27 -3.47
CA ALA A 16 -5.68 -9.83 -2.12
C ALA A 16 -4.22 -9.32 -2.01
N ALA A 17 -3.30 -9.87 -2.81
CA ALA A 17 -1.91 -9.43 -2.87
C ALA A 17 -1.81 -8.04 -3.51
N PHE A 18 -2.54 -7.81 -4.61
CA PHE A 18 -2.65 -6.49 -5.23
C PHE A 18 -3.21 -5.45 -4.25
N ILE A 19 -4.31 -5.78 -3.57
CA ILE A 19 -4.92 -4.88 -2.59
C ILE A 19 -3.93 -4.54 -1.48
N GLU A 20 -3.16 -5.49 -0.96
CA GLU A 20 -2.15 -5.22 0.07
C GLU A 20 -1.14 -4.14 -0.39
N GLY A 21 -0.66 -4.23 -1.63
CA GLY A 21 0.27 -3.25 -2.21
C GLY A 21 -0.35 -1.88 -2.43
N ALA A 22 -1.58 -1.85 -2.96
CA ALA A 22 -2.34 -0.62 -3.16
C ALA A 22 -2.59 0.12 -1.84
N LEU A 23 -2.99 -0.60 -0.79
CA LEU A 23 -3.18 -0.04 0.54
C LEU A 23 -1.87 0.47 1.14
N PHE A 24 -0.75 -0.23 0.89
CA PHE A 24 0.56 0.22 1.36
C PHE A 24 1.00 1.52 0.69
N ALA A 25 0.80 1.65 -0.62
CA ALA A 25 1.03 2.90 -1.33
C ALA A 25 0.16 4.03 -0.79
N ALA A 26 -1.14 3.80 -0.58
CA ALA A 26 -2.03 4.80 0.00
C ALA A 26 -1.56 5.26 1.40
N ASN A 27 -1.06 4.34 2.24
CA ASN A 27 -0.46 4.64 3.54
C ASN A 27 0.89 5.36 3.42
N ALA A 28 1.58 5.21 2.29
CA ALA A 28 2.84 5.88 1.97
C ALA A 28 2.66 7.24 1.27
N ASN A 29 1.47 7.85 1.33
CA ASN A 29 1.23 9.18 0.79
C ASN A 29 1.64 10.29 1.78
N PRO A 30 2.53 11.24 1.42
CA PRO A 30 3.00 12.29 2.34
C PRO A 30 1.98 13.40 2.58
N LYS A 31 0.79 13.32 1.96
CA LYS A 31 -0.35 14.21 2.18
C LYS A 31 -1.62 13.39 2.44
N PRO A 32 -2.59 13.88 3.23
CA PRO A 32 -3.87 13.20 3.35
C PRO A 32 -4.54 13.08 1.99
N MET A 33 -5.21 11.95 1.76
CA MET A 33 -5.98 11.68 0.56
C MET A 33 -7.26 10.93 0.93
N GLU A 34 -8.38 11.38 0.41
CA GLU A 34 -9.66 10.69 0.61
C GLU A 34 -9.62 9.32 -0.08
N PRO A 35 -10.09 8.23 0.57
CA PRO A 35 -10.03 6.89 0.00
C PRO A 35 -10.69 6.76 -1.38
N GLU A 36 -11.73 7.54 -1.65
CA GLU A 36 -12.46 7.52 -2.93
C GLU A 36 -11.58 7.83 -4.14
N VAL A 37 -10.41 8.44 -3.93
CA VAL A 37 -9.42 8.70 -4.99
C VAL A 37 -8.76 7.40 -5.47
N TRP A 38 -8.40 6.50 -4.55
CA TRP A 38 -7.63 5.29 -4.88
C TRP A 38 -8.44 3.99 -4.77
N LEU A 39 -9.57 3.97 -4.06
CA LEU A 39 -10.43 2.79 -3.93
C LEU A 39 -10.83 2.16 -5.28
N PRO A 40 -11.17 2.92 -6.34
CA PRO A 40 -11.53 2.33 -7.64
C PRO A 40 -10.42 1.47 -8.26
N VAL A 41 -9.14 1.75 -7.95
CA VAL A 41 -7.99 0.98 -8.41
C VAL A 41 -8.09 -0.49 -7.98
N LEU A 42 -8.71 -0.75 -6.83
CA LEU A 42 -8.89 -2.12 -6.32
C LEU A 42 -9.85 -2.94 -7.18
N MET A 43 -10.70 -2.30 -7.99
CA MET A 43 -11.65 -2.97 -8.87
C MET A 43 -11.13 -3.16 -10.28
N ASN A 44 -10.41 -2.17 -10.82
CA ASN A 44 -10.03 -2.15 -12.23
C ASN A 44 -8.51 -2.25 -12.49
N GLY A 45 -7.68 -2.25 -11.45
CA GLY A 45 -6.23 -2.34 -11.55
C GLY A 45 -5.52 -1.03 -11.91
N GLY A 46 -6.24 0.10 -12.01
CA GLY A 46 -5.70 1.40 -12.42
C GLY A 46 -5.72 1.64 -13.93
N GLY A 47 -5.02 2.69 -14.36
CA GLY A 47 -4.91 3.11 -15.77
C GLY A 47 -6.20 3.65 -16.39
N ASP A 48 -6.31 3.58 -17.72
CA ASP A 48 -7.44 4.10 -18.53
C ASP A 48 -8.73 3.24 -18.46
N SER A 49 -8.77 2.25 -17.58
CA SER A 49 -9.94 1.39 -17.40
C SER A 49 -11.15 2.17 -16.89
N ALA A 50 -12.35 1.73 -17.26
CA ALA A 50 -13.58 2.33 -16.73
C ALA A 50 -13.58 2.31 -15.19
N VAL A 51 -13.97 3.42 -14.58
CA VAL A 51 -14.04 3.55 -13.12
C VAL A 51 -15.16 2.66 -12.61
N VAL A 52 -14.78 1.67 -11.79
CA VAL A 52 -15.71 0.82 -11.06
C VAL A 52 -15.54 1.14 -9.58
N MET A 53 -16.61 1.62 -8.95
CA MET A 53 -16.59 1.94 -7.53
C MET A 53 -16.61 0.65 -6.71
N VAL A 54 -15.87 0.64 -5.61
CA VAL A 54 -16.01 -0.41 -4.59
C VAL A 54 -17.38 -0.27 -3.93
N ASP A 55 -18.09 -1.38 -3.75
CA ASP A 55 -19.39 -1.39 -3.07
C ASP A 55 -19.24 -1.01 -1.59
N ASP A 56 -20.23 -0.31 -1.03
CA ASP A 56 -20.17 0.17 0.36
C ASP A 56 -19.97 -0.96 1.39
N ALA A 57 -20.48 -2.15 1.10
CA ALA A 57 -20.29 -3.34 1.94
C ALA A 57 -18.82 -3.79 2.01
N ASP A 58 -18.08 -3.65 0.91
CA ASP A 58 -16.68 -4.11 0.79
C ASP A 58 -15.68 -3.02 1.19
N LYS A 59 -16.07 -1.73 1.09
CA LYS A 59 -15.23 -0.59 1.52
C LYS A 59 -14.77 -0.72 2.96
N MET A 60 -15.66 -1.11 3.87
CA MET A 60 -15.34 -1.12 5.30
C MET A 60 -14.25 -2.16 5.65
N PRO A 61 -14.35 -3.44 5.25
CA PRO A 61 -13.26 -4.41 5.42
C PRO A 61 -11.92 -3.89 4.88
N ILE A 62 -11.92 -3.28 3.70
CA ILE A 62 -10.73 -2.71 3.06
C ILE A 62 -10.12 -1.59 3.92
N LEU A 63 -10.94 -0.62 4.34
CA LEU A 63 -10.48 0.50 5.16
C LEU A 63 -10.03 0.08 6.57
N ASN A 64 -10.63 -0.96 7.13
CA ASN A 64 -10.13 -1.56 8.38
C ASN A 64 -8.76 -2.19 8.20
N HIS A 65 -8.55 -2.89 7.07
CA HIS A 65 -7.27 -3.51 6.76
C HIS A 65 -6.17 -2.46 6.51
N PHE A 66 -6.51 -1.41 5.76
CA PHE A 66 -5.68 -0.21 5.57
C PHE A 66 -5.21 0.38 6.91
N GLU A 67 -6.15 0.57 7.84
CA GLU A 67 -5.85 1.18 9.14
C GLU A 67 -5.05 0.25 10.06
N MET A 68 -5.31 -1.05 9.98
CA MET A 68 -4.54 -2.07 10.70
C MET A 68 -3.10 -2.14 10.17
N GLN A 69 -2.92 -2.07 8.85
CA GLN A 69 -1.60 -2.04 8.20
C GLN A 69 -0.79 -0.84 8.71
N TYR A 70 -1.37 0.37 8.63
CA TYR A 70 -0.77 1.60 9.16
C TYR A 70 -0.33 1.46 10.62
N ARG A 71 -1.22 0.98 11.49
CA ARG A 71 -0.94 0.83 12.93
C ARG A 71 0.18 -0.15 13.22
N ARG A 72 0.23 -1.28 12.49
CA ARG A 72 1.30 -2.27 12.66
C ARG A 72 2.65 -1.70 12.25
N VAL A 73 2.71 -0.92 11.18
CA VAL A 73 3.94 -0.23 10.77
C VAL A 73 4.36 0.77 11.84
N LYS A 74 3.43 1.62 12.31
CA LYS A 74 3.70 2.60 13.39
C LYS A 74 4.16 1.96 14.70
N ALA A 75 3.72 0.73 14.99
CA ALA A 75 4.12 -0.02 16.18
C ALA A 75 5.46 -0.77 16.00
N GLY A 76 6.05 -0.79 14.80
CA GLY A 76 7.22 -1.63 14.49
C GLY A 76 6.89 -3.13 14.45
N GLU A 77 5.62 -3.48 14.30
CA GLU A 77 5.09 -4.85 14.33
C GLU A 77 4.72 -5.37 12.93
N TYR A 78 4.90 -4.56 11.89
CA TYR A 78 4.58 -4.97 10.54
C TYR A 78 5.54 -6.05 10.04
N GLN A 79 4.95 -7.14 9.56
CA GLN A 79 5.64 -8.22 8.87
C GLN A 79 4.94 -8.40 7.52
N LEU A 80 5.69 -8.70 6.46
CA LEU A 80 5.05 -9.10 5.21
C LEU A 80 4.20 -10.37 5.45
N PRO A 81 3.00 -10.45 4.88
CA PRO A 81 2.27 -11.70 4.78
C PRO A 81 3.14 -12.80 4.16
N GLU A 82 2.98 -14.04 4.61
CA GLU A 82 3.81 -15.18 4.19
C GLU A 82 3.95 -15.29 2.66
N ARG A 83 2.83 -15.14 1.94
CA ARG A 83 2.78 -15.17 0.47
C ARG A 83 3.50 -14.01 -0.23
N LEU A 84 3.89 -12.98 0.51
CA LEU A 84 4.64 -11.82 0.02
C LEU A 84 6.11 -11.86 0.47
N ILE A 85 6.58 -12.96 1.05
CA ILE A 85 7.99 -13.16 1.36
C ILE A 85 8.67 -13.71 0.11
N TRP A 86 9.71 -13.05 -0.37
CA TRP A 86 10.49 -13.54 -1.51
C TRP A 86 11.21 -14.84 -1.17
N LEU A 87 11.13 -15.80 -2.08
CA LEU A 87 11.77 -17.11 -1.99
C LEU A 87 12.53 -17.38 -3.29
N GLN A 88 13.74 -17.95 -3.15
CA GLN A 88 14.63 -18.22 -4.27
C GLN A 88 14.06 -19.23 -5.29
N ASP A 89 13.15 -20.09 -4.86
CA ASP A 89 12.48 -21.09 -5.70
C ASP A 89 11.35 -20.51 -6.56
N GLY A 90 11.02 -19.22 -6.39
CA GLY A 90 9.96 -18.53 -7.12
C GLY A 90 8.54 -18.83 -6.63
N SER A 91 8.36 -19.58 -5.53
CA SER A 91 7.04 -20.02 -5.03
C SER A 91 6.02 -18.89 -4.82
N HIS A 92 6.50 -17.66 -4.54
CA HIS A 92 5.67 -16.49 -4.28
C HIS A 92 5.72 -15.41 -5.37
N GLN A 93 6.33 -15.70 -6.52
CA GLN A 93 6.59 -14.69 -7.55
C GLN A 93 5.30 -14.01 -8.06
N SER A 94 4.21 -14.77 -8.27
CA SER A 94 2.93 -14.19 -8.71
C SER A 94 2.36 -13.21 -7.71
N ALA A 95 2.34 -13.57 -6.42
CA ALA A 95 1.77 -12.72 -5.38
C ALA A 95 2.62 -11.45 -5.16
N LEU A 96 3.94 -11.57 -5.23
CA LEU A 96 4.85 -10.42 -5.17
C LEU A 96 4.67 -9.47 -6.36
N ARG A 97 4.50 -10.03 -7.57
CA ARG A 97 4.20 -9.25 -8.77
C ARG A 97 2.88 -8.49 -8.62
N GLU A 98 1.82 -9.18 -8.18
CA GLU A 98 0.51 -8.57 -7.94
C GLU A 98 0.60 -7.46 -6.88
N PHE A 99 1.31 -7.69 -5.77
CA PHE A 99 1.57 -6.66 -4.75
C PHE A 99 2.27 -5.44 -5.35
N ALA A 100 3.31 -5.65 -6.15
CA ALA A 100 4.03 -4.55 -6.79
C ALA A 100 3.15 -3.78 -7.79
N GLN A 101 2.31 -4.48 -8.56
CA GLN A 101 1.33 -3.85 -9.45
C GLN A 101 0.33 -2.99 -8.66
N GLY A 102 -0.19 -3.50 -7.55
CA GLY A 102 -1.13 -2.75 -6.70
C GLY A 102 -0.50 -1.49 -6.11
N PHE A 103 0.74 -1.59 -5.63
CA PHE A 103 1.48 -0.43 -5.13
C PHE A 103 1.66 0.63 -6.23
N LEU A 104 2.18 0.24 -7.40
CA LEU A 104 2.44 1.18 -8.48
C LEU A 104 1.16 1.75 -9.11
N ALA A 105 0.05 1.01 -9.09
CA ALA A 105 -1.23 1.54 -9.56
C ALA A 105 -1.75 2.68 -8.68
N VAL A 106 -1.55 2.62 -7.35
CA VAL A 106 -1.87 3.73 -6.45
C VAL A 106 -0.77 4.80 -6.45
N TRP A 107 0.47 4.43 -6.80
CA TRP A 107 1.61 5.34 -6.89
C TRP A 107 1.33 6.53 -7.82
N GLU A 108 0.63 6.31 -8.94
CA GLU A 108 0.25 7.36 -9.91
C GLU A 108 -0.49 8.55 -9.25
N PHE A 109 -1.24 8.31 -8.17
CA PHE A 109 -2.00 9.34 -7.47
C PHE A 109 -1.18 10.08 -6.42
N ILE A 110 -0.18 9.42 -5.83
CA ILE A 110 0.58 9.95 -4.68
C ILE A 110 1.97 10.44 -5.09
N GLU A 111 2.49 10.06 -6.25
CA GLU A 111 3.77 10.52 -6.77
C GLU A 111 3.84 12.05 -6.84
N PRO A 112 2.83 12.78 -7.36
CA PRO A 112 2.88 14.24 -7.36
C PRO A 112 2.97 14.83 -5.94
N ASN A 113 2.40 14.14 -4.93
CA ASN A 113 2.49 14.58 -3.55
C ASN A 113 3.88 14.41 -2.97
N TRP A 114 4.63 13.39 -3.39
CA TRP A 114 6.04 13.18 -3.06
C TRP A 114 6.97 14.18 -3.76
N GLN A 115 6.75 14.44 -5.06
CA GLN A 115 7.54 15.41 -5.83
C GLN A 115 7.48 16.83 -5.26
N GLN A 116 6.42 17.17 -4.53
CA GLN A 116 6.24 18.46 -3.89
C GLN A 116 6.91 18.57 -2.50
N GLN A 117 7.50 17.49 -1.97
CA GLN A 117 8.15 17.49 -0.67
C GLN A 117 9.64 17.76 -0.78
N THR A 118 10.19 18.41 0.24
CA THR A 118 11.64 18.41 0.48
C THR A 118 11.95 17.33 1.50
N VAL A 119 12.66 16.28 1.08
CA VAL A 119 13.02 15.15 1.95
C VAL A 119 14.53 14.96 1.99
N SER A 120 15.01 14.21 2.97
CA SER A 120 16.44 13.90 3.09
C SER A 120 16.93 13.00 1.94
N ASP A 121 18.24 13.05 1.63
CA ASP A 121 18.84 12.13 0.66
C ASP A 121 18.61 10.66 1.03
N GLY A 122 18.58 10.34 2.33
CA GLY A 122 18.29 8.99 2.81
C GLY A 122 16.89 8.53 2.44
N THR A 123 15.90 9.39 2.64
CA THR A 123 14.50 9.14 2.25
C THR A 123 14.36 9.02 0.75
N MET A 124 14.99 9.90 -0.04
CA MET A 124 14.98 9.81 -1.50
C MET A 124 15.57 8.48 -1.98
N ARG A 125 16.73 8.07 -1.45
CA ARG A 125 17.35 6.79 -1.81
C ARG A 125 16.46 5.60 -1.45
N MET A 126 15.84 5.63 -0.27
CA MET A 126 14.93 4.57 0.16
C MET A 126 13.70 4.47 -0.75
N LEU A 127 13.11 5.61 -1.10
CA LEU A 127 11.98 5.66 -2.01
C LEU A 127 12.37 5.16 -3.41
N SER A 128 13.50 5.62 -3.96
CA SER A 128 13.99 5.14 -5.25
C SER A 128 14.26 3.63 -5.23
N ALA A 129 14.91 3.12 -4.17
CA ALA A 129 15.16 1.69 -4.01
C ALA A 129 13.85 0.88 -3.94
N LEU A 130 12.84 1.38 -3.21
CA LEU A 130 11.52 0.74 -3.16
C LEU A 130 10.91 0.67 -4.56
N LEU A 131 10.80 1.79 -5.27
CA LEU A 131 10.19 1.84 -6.60
C LEU A 131 10.92 0.94 -7.60
N THR A 132 12.26 0.96 -7.61
CA THR A 132 13.06 0.04 -8.44
C THR A 132 12.78 -1.41 -8.10
N THR A 133 12.70 -1.76 -6.80
CA THR A 133 12.38 -3.12 -6.36
C THR A 133 11.01 -3.56 -6.86
N LEU A 134 10.00 -2.69 -6.79
CA LEU A 134 8.65 -2.99 -7.29
C LEU A 134 8.63 -3.15 -8.81
N MET A 135 9.35 -2.31 -9.56
CA MET A 135 9.48 -2.49 -11.03
C MET A 135 10.14 -3.82 -11.39
N LEU A 136 11.19 -4.22 -10.67
CA LEU A 136 11.85 -5.52 -10.85
C LEU A 136 10.90 -6.69 -10.55
N LEU A 137 10.09 -6.59 -9.49
CA LEU A 137 9.07 -7.60 -9.17
C LEU A 137 7.99 -7.74 -10.25
N ILE A 138 7.70 -6.67 -11.00
CA ILE A 138 6.77 -6.70 -12.12
C ILE A 138 7.42 -7.30 -13.35
N ASP A 139 8.56 -6.77 -13.78
CA ASP A 139 9.30 -7.26 -14.94
C ASP A 139 10.79 -7.03 -14.76
N GLU A 140 11.46 -8.03 -14.19
CA GLU A 140 12.89 -7.97 -13.88
C GLU A 140 13.73 -7.75 -15.15
N ALA A 141 13.43 -8.49 -16.22
CA ALA A 141 14.18 -8.43 -17.46
C ALA A 141 14.05 -7.05 -18.13
N ALA A 142 12.84 -6.52 -18.24
CA ALA A 142 12.60 -5.20 -18.82
C ALA A 142 13.22 -4.10 -17.97
N THR A 143 13.08 -4.17 -16.65
CA THR A 143 13.63 -3.16 -15.72
C THR A 143 15.16 -3.12 -15.78
N LEU A 144 15.82 -4.29 -15.77
CA LEU A 144 17.28 -4.37 -15.89
C LEU A 144 17.77 -3.82 -17.24
N ALA A 145 17.07 -4.12 -18.34
CA ALA A 145 17.41 -3.60 -19.66
C ALA A 145 17.28 -2.06 -19.72
N GLN A 146 16.24 -1.49 -19.12
CA GLN A 146 16.07 -0.03 -19.03
C GLN A 146 17.17 0.62 -18.20
N MET A 147 17.55 0.00 -17.08
CA MET A 147 18.61 0.50 -16.21
C MET A 147 19.97 0.49 -16.91
N GLU A 148 20.27 -0.57 -17.66
CA GLU A 148 21.48 -0.66 -18.48
C GLU A 148 21.51 0.44 -19.55
N GLN A 149 20.38 0.67 -20.25
CA GLN A 149 20.26 1.73 -21.25
C GLN A 149 20.42 3.13 -20.64
N ALA A 150 19.97 3.33 -19.40
CA ALA A 150 20.13 4.58 -18.66
C ALA A 150 21.54 4.76 -18.06
N GLY A 151 22.44 3.79 -18.24
CA GLY A 151 23.80 3.83 -17.70
C GLY A 151 23.86 3.70 -16.18
N VAL A 152 22.82 3.14 -15.55
CA VAL A 152 22.80 2.90 -14.11
C VAL A 152 23.74 1.74 -13.79
N THR A 153 24.75 2.01 -12.98
CA THR A 153 25.76 1.02 -12.57
C THR A 153 25.79 0.86 -11.05
N GLY A 154 26.29 -0.28 -10.57
CA GLY A 154 26.47 -0.53 -9.14
C GLY A 154 25.19 -0.82 -8.36
N MET A 155 24.11 -1.22 -9.04
CA MET A 155 22.89 -1.67 -8.35
C MET A 155 23.15 -3.02 -7.66
N PRO A 156 22.62 -3.22 -6.44
CA PRO A 156 22.53 -4.56 -5.84
C PRO A 156 21.85 -5.55 -6.78
N VAL A 157 22.15 -6.84 -6.61
CA VAL A 157 21.39 -7.87 -7.34
C VAL A 157 19.93 -7.88 -6.89
N ALA A 158 19.01 -8.17 -7.81
CA ALA A 158 17.57 -8.04 -7.55
C ALA A 158 17.11 -8.81 -6.30
N SER A 159 17.67 -9.99 -6.04
CA SER A 159 17.39 -10.78 -4.83
C SER A 159 17.73 -10.05 -3.52
N GLU A 160 18.81 -9.27 -3.47
CA GLU A 160 19.17 -8.46 -2.29
C GLU A 160 18.13 -7.36 -2.04
N LEU A 161 17.60 -6.77 -3.11
CA LEU A 161 16.52 -5.78 -3.03
C LEU A 161 15.21 -6.44 -2.54
N TYR A 162 14.85 -7.61 -3.10
CA TYR A 162 13.65 -8.33 -2.69
C TYR A 162 13.64 -8.69 -1.21
N THR A 163 14.80 -9.09 -0.66
CA THR A 163 14.93 -9.39 0.78
C THR A 163 14.77 -8.15 1.68
N GLN A 164 15.05 -6.95 1.15
CA GLN A 164 14.94 -5.69 1.87
C GLN A 164 13.56 -5.04 1.75
N LEU A 165 12.64 -5.61 0.96
CA LEU A 165 11.30 -5.05 0.73
C LEU A 165 10.56 -4.63 2.02
N PRO A 166 10.51 -5.45 3.11
CA PRO A 166 9.84 -5.05 4.34
C PRO A 166 10.39 -3.76 4.97
N LEU A 167 11.72 -3.59 4.91
CA LEU A 167 12.40 -2.41 5.44
C LEU A 167 12.06 -1.19 4.60
N MET A 168 12.21 -1.29 3.28
CA MET A 168 11.93 -0.18 2.37
C MET A 168 10.49 0.33 2.49
N LEU A 169 9.52 -0.59 2.57
CA LEU A 169 8.11 -0.27 2.80
C LEU A 169 7.92 0.50 4.11
N THR A 170 8.46 -0.02 5.21
CA THR A 170 8.34 0.59 6.54
C THR A 170 8.92 1.99 6.58
N GLU A 171 10.15 2.17 6.07
CA GLU A 171 10.86 3.45 6.08
C GLU A 171 10.15 4.51 5.21
N VAL A 172 9.67 4.13 4.02
CA VAL A 172 8.95 5.06 3.14
C VAL A 172 7.61 5.47 3.74
N MET A 173 6.85 4.54 4.34
CA MET A 173 5.60 4.88 5.02
C MET A 173 5.84 5.77 6.24
N MET A 174 6.86 5.49 7.05
CA MET A 174 7.21 6.33 8.19
C MET A 174 7.63 7.74 7.78
N ALA A 175 8.37 7.86 6.67
CA ALA A 175 8.72 9.17 6.11
C ALA A 175 7.48 9.94 5.64
N ALA A 176 6.55 9.28 4.93
CA ALA A 176 5.28 9.89 4.53
C ALA A 176 4.48 10.39 5.74
N ASP A 177 4.34 9.56 6.78
CA ASP A 177 3.66 9.91 8.02
C ASP A 177 4.28 11.13 8.71
N GLN A 178 5.62 11.19 8.78
CA GLN A 178 6.31 12.34 9.36
C GLN A 178 6.04 13.63 8.58
N LEU A 179 5.96 13.56 7.25
CA LEU A 179 5.64 14.70 6.40
C LEU A 179 4.18 15.17 6.60
N GLN A 180 3.23 14.25 6.76
CA GLN A 180 1.85 14.59 7.08
C GLN A 180 1.74 15.34 8.42
N ILE A 181 2.39 14.83 9.48
CA ILE A 181 2.40 15.48 10.80
C ILE A 181 3.06 16.86 10.73
N GLY A 182 4.21 16.97 10.06
CA GLY A 182 4.96 18.22 9.91
C GLY A 182 4.22 19.30 9.13
N SER A 183 3.31 18.91 8.23
CA SER A 183 2.49 19.83 7.44
C SER A 183 1.30 20.44 8.20
N GLY A 184 1.03 20.00 9.44
CA GLY A 184 -0.15 20.40 10.19
C GLY A 184 -1.47 19.93 9.55
N ALA A 185 -1.40 18.95 8.65
CA ALA A 185 -2.55 18.43 7.96
C ALA A 185 -3.48 17.70 8.92
N GLN A 186 -4.78 17.93 8.77
CA GLN A 186 -5.78 17.26 9.59
C GLN A 186 -6.02 15.85 9.06
N ALA A 187 -5.99 14.86 9.96
CA ALA A 187 -6.27 13.47 9.61
C ALA A 187 -7.67 13.36 9.00
N ILE A 188 -7.77 12.70 7.85
CA ILE A 188 -9.06 12.38 7.22
C ILE A 188 -9.63 11.16 7.95
N ASN A 189 -10.86 11.29 8.47
CA ASN A 189 -11.59 10.14 9.00
C ASN A 189 -12.39 9.49 7.87
N PRO A 190 -11.98 8.31 7.36
CA PRO A 190 -12.69 7.64 6.27
C PRO A 190 -14.06 7.09 6.70
N PHE A 191 -14.38 7.14 7.99
CA PHE A 191 -15.63 6.69 8.59
C PHE A 191 -16.51 7.85 9.08
N LYS A 192 -16.28 9.07 8.57
CA LYS A 192 -16.99 10.30 8.98
C LYS A 192 -18.52 10.18 8.91
N GLU A 193 -19.03 9.36 8.00
CA GLU A 193 -20.47 9.12 7.81
C GLU A 193 -21.07 8.07 8.77
N ILE A 194 -20.24 7.35 9.55
CA ILE A 194 -20.71 6.31 10.49
C ILE A 194 -20.96 6.92 11.87
N GLY A 195 -22.18 6.77 12.39
CA GLY A 195 -22.53 7.21 13.72
C GLY A 195 -21.76 6.44 14.81
N ARG A 196 -21.23 7.17 15.79
CA ARG A 196 -20.42 6.62 16.90
C ARG A 196 -21.09 5.46 17.67
N ASN A 197 -22.42 5.42 17.71
CA ASN A 197 -23.20 4.38 18.40
C ASN A 197 -23.77 3.30 17.48
N ASP A 198 -23.60 3.43 16.16
CA ASP A 198 -24.16 2.51 15.18
C ASP A 198 -23.49 1.14 15.29
N PRO A 199 -24.15 0.07 14.81
CA PRO A 199 -23.50 -1.23 14.65
C PRO A 199 -22.21 -1.07 13.87
N CYS A 200 -21.12 -1.65 14.37
CA CYS A 200 -19.84 -1.60 13.69
C CYS A 200 -19.91 -2.41 12.40
N LEU A 201 -19.54 -1.78 11.29
CA LEU A 201 -19.61 -2.36 9.93
C LEU A 201 -18.62 -3.53 9.70
N CYS A 202 -17.76 -3.87 10.67
CA CYS A 202 -16.92 -5.08 10.64
C CYS A 202 -17.64 -6.34 11.15
N GLU A 203 -18.96 -6.26 11.31
CA GLU A 203 -19.84 -7.36 11.77
C GLU A 203 -19.52 -7.95 13.15
N SER A 204 -18.68 -7.28 13.95
CA SER A 204 -18.33 -7.72 15.31
C SER A 204 -19.50 -7.72 16.31
N GLY A 205 -20.67 -7.23 15.92
CA GLY A 205 -21.83 -7.02 16.80
C GLY A 205 -21.67 -5.91 17.84
N LYS A 206 -20.52 -5.22 17.87
CA LYS A 206 -20.23 -4.11 18.80
C LYS A 206 -20.66 -2.77 18.21
N LYS A 207 -20.89 -1.77 19.05
CA LYS A 207 -21.03 -0.36 18.61
C LYS A 207 -19.71 0.14 18.00
N PHE A 208 -19.77 0.97 16.96
CA PHE A 208 -18.59 1.48 16.25
C PHE A 208 -17.49 2.02 17.18
N LYS A 209 -17.85 2.88 18.16
CA LYS A 209 -16.91 3.42 19.17
C LYS A 209 -16.20 2.39 20.06
N LYS A 210 -16.75 1.18 20.15
CA LYS A 210 -16.19 0.08 20.96
C LYS A 210 -15.43 -0.93 20.10
N CYS A 211 -15.27 -0.65 18.81
CA CYS A 211 -14.62 -1.50 17.82
C CYS A 211 -13.73 -0.67 16.90
N CYS A 212 -14.04 -0.58 15.60
CA CYS A 212 -13.18 0.09 14.61
C CYS A 212 -13.01 1.60 14.87
N GLY A 213 -14.03 2.25 15.44
CA GLY A 213 -13.98 3.66 15.84
C GLY A 213 -13.43 3.93 17.23
N LYS A 214 -12.72 2.97 17.85
CA LYS A 214 -12.10 3.16 19.18
C LYS A 214 -10.86 4.07 19.14
N THR A 215 -10.30 4.25 17.96
CA THR A 215 -8.98 4.83 17.70
C THR A 215 -9.01 5.86 16.56
N LEU A 216 -10.23 6.26 16.16
CA LEU A 216 -10.50 7.43 15.33
C LEU A 216 -10.80 8.63 16.22
#